data_AF-A0A726IHR3-F1
#
_entry.id   AF-A0A726IHR3-F1
#
_cell.length_a   1.000
_cell.length_b   1.000
_cell.length_c   1.000
_cell.angle_alpha   90.00
_cell.angle_beta   90.00
_cell.angle_gamma   90.00
#
_symmetry.space_group_name_H-M   'P 1'
#
loop_
_entity.id
_entity.type
_entity.pdbx_description
1 polymer ?
#
loop_
_entity_poly.entity_id
_entity_poly.type
_entity_poly.pdbx_seq_one_letter_code
_entity_poly.pdbx_strand_id
1 'polypeptide(L)' 'IMLAPFSSADVALKSANANQYKMTIIDDHGNYISDNVSLK' A
#
# COMPACT_ATOMS: atom_id res chain seq x y z
N ILE A 1 -3.10 0.36 -7.63
CA ILE A 1 -4.54 0.53 -7.38
C ILE A 1 -4.76 1.94 -6.87
N MET A 2 -5.84 2.60 -7.30
CA MET A 2 -6.26 3.91 -6.80
C MET A 2 -7.44 3.68 -5.86
N LEU A 3 -7.42 4.28 -4.66
CA LEU A 3 -8.47 4.12 -3.66
C LEU A 3 -9.31 5.40 -3.59
N ALA A 4 -10.63 5.23 -3.53
CA ALA A 4 -11.53 6.34 -3.23
C ALA A 4 -11.36 6.77 -1.75
N PRO A 5 -11.71 8.02 -1.39
CA PRO A 5 -11.71 8.46 -0.01
C PRO A 5 -12.48 7.50 0.90
N PHE A 6 -11.89 7.17 2.05
CA PHE A 6 -12.46 6.26 3.07
C PHE A 6 -12.77 4.83 2.58
N SER A 7 -12.18 4.40 1.45
CA SER A 7 -12.32 3.03 0.95
C SER A 7 -11.09 2.17 1.27
N SER A 8 -11.28 0.85 1.26
CA SER A 8 -10.24 -0.16 1.41
C SER A 8 -10.28 -1.14 0.24
N ALA A 9 -9.14 -1.74 -0.08
CA ALA A 9 -9.05 -2.84 -1.03
C ALA A 9 -8.10 -3.91 -0.50
N ASP A 10 -8.48 -5.16 -0.71
CA ASP A 10 -7.62 -6.31 -0.42
C ASP A 10 -6.54 -6.44 -1.49
N VAL A 11 -5.30 -6.68 -1.06
CA VAL A 11 -4.17 -6.94 -1.94
C VAL A 11 -3.61 -8.32 -1.62
N ALA A 12 -3.68 -9.24 -2.58
CA ALA A 12 -3.06 -10.55 -2.43
C ALA A 12 -1.53 -10.41 -2.40
N LEU A 13 -0.93 -10.79 -1.28
CA LEU A 13 0.52 -10.71 -1.07
C LEU A 13 1.19 -11.98 -1.58
N LYS A 14 2.34 -11.82 -2.25
CA LYS A 14 3.12 -12.96 -2.80
C LYS A 14 3.71 -13.87 -1.71
N SER A 15 3.97 -13.33 -0.52
CA SER A 15 4.45 -14.08 0.65
C SER A 15 3.70 -13.56 1.86
N ALA A 16 2.92 -14.40 2.54
CA ALA A 16 2.14 -14.00 3.71
C ALA A 16 2.96 -13.92 5.02
N ASN A 17 4.22 -14.35 4.98
CA ASN A 17 5.08 -14.46 6.16
C ASN A 17 6.07 -13.30 6.30
N ALA A 18 5.90 -12.22 5.52
CA ALA A 18 6.72 -11.03 5.65
C ALA A 18 6.08 -10.03 6.62
N ASN A 19 6.90 -9.45 7.49
CA ASN A 19 6.47 -8.44 8.46
C ASN A 19 6.43 -7.03 7.84
N GLN A 20 7.02 -6.87 6.64
CA GLN A 20 7.10 -5.61 5.91
C GLN A 20 6.98 -5.87 4.40
N TYR A 21 6.30 -4.96 3.72
CA TYR A 21 6.13 -4.97 2.26
C TYR A 21 6.53 -3.62 1.69
N LYS A 22 7.27 -3.67 0.58
CA LYS A 22 7.57 -2.51 -0.24
C LYS A 22 6.35 -2.17 -1.09
N MET A 23 5.68 -1.07 -0.76
CA MET A 23 4.48 -0.56 -1.43
C MET A 23 4.63 0.94 -1.66
N THR A 24 4.78 1.36 -2.91
CA THR A 24 4.82 2.79 -3.25
C THR A 24 3.42 3.38 -3.16
N ILE A 25 3.26 4.36 -2.28
CA ILE A 25 2.04 5.14 -2.10
C ILE A 25 2.29 6.52 -2.71
N ILE A 26 1.40 6.90 -3.62
CA ILE A 26 1.36 8.21 -4.26
C ILE A 26 -0.03 8.81 -4.06
N ASP A 27 -0.11 10.13 -4.00
CA ASP A 27 -1.41 10.82 -4.09
C ASP A 27 -1.93 10.84 -5.53
N ASP A 28 -3.13 11.38 -5.71
CA ASP A 28 -3.79 11.53 -7.01
C ASP A 28 -3.17 12.63 -7.89
N HIS A 29 -2.33 13.49 -7.32
CA HIS A 29 -1.51 14.46 -8.05
C HIS A 29 -0.18 13.85 -8.53
N GLY A 30 0.13 12.61 -8.14
CA GLY A 30 1.37 11.91 -8.49
C GLY A 30 2.55 12.21 -7.56
N ASN A 31 2.32 12.87 -6.42
CA ASN A 31 3.36 13.09 -5.42
C ASN A 31 3.61 11.81 -4.60
N TYR A 32 4.86 11.62 -4.22
CA TYR A 32 5.27 10.52 -3.35
C TYR A 32 4.82 10.74 -1.90
N ILE A 33 4.22 9.72 -1.29
CA ILE A 33 3.84 9.69 0.13
C ILE A 33 4.77 8.76 0.93
N SER A 34 4.91 7.48 0.54
CA SER A 34 5.71 6.48 1.29
C SER A 34 5.99 5.19 0.49
N ASP A 35 6.96 4.36 0.89
CA ASP A 35 7.29 3.09 0.22
C ASP A 35 7.25 1.81 1.07
N ASN A 36 7.05 1.89 2.39
CA ASN A 36 7.15 0.72 3.28
C ASN A 36 5.92 0.58 4.19
N VAL A 37 5.25 -0.57 4.10
CA VAL A 37 4.07 -0.92 4.91
C VAL A 37 4.45 -2.08 5.84
N SER A 38 4.33 -1.86 7.15
CA SER A 38 4.54 -2.91 8.16
C SER A 38 3.21 -3.57 8.49
N LEU A 39 3.18 -4.90 8.54
CA LEU A 39 2.10 -5.64 9.20
C LEU A 39 2.41 -5.67 10.70
N LYS A 40 1.41 -5.37 11.54
CA LYS A 40 1.48 -5.52 13.00
C LYS A 40 0.68 -6.74 13.42
#